data_AF-A0A4R2SU22-F1
#
_entry.id   AF-A0A4R2SU22-F1
#
_cell.length_a   1.000
_cell.length_b   1.000
_cell.length_c   1.000
_cell.angle_alpha   90.00
_cell.angle_beta   90.00
_cell.angle_gamma   90.00
#
_symmetry.space_group_name_H-M   'P 1'
#
loop_
_entity.id
_entity.type
_entity.pdbx_description
1 polymer ?
#
loop_
_entity_poly.entity_id
_entity_poly.type
_entity_poly.pdbx_seq_one_letter_code
_entity_poly.pdbx_strand_id
1 'polypeptide(L)'
;MIHPAIPATLLALAGPFAVALRDVPSSGQSSGFELDGMQIAQVSIHERIIIRVPRMSRPPVRTYAPPTYWKEHKGPKCIAVDEIAGAMLNKDGAVDLVMDDTTRLRARLDGDCKPLDYYSGFYLRPGADGMICKDRDAIRMRSGARCEIEGFKSLRAKK
;
A
#
# COMPACT_ATOMS: atom_id res chain seq x y z
N MET A 1 -51.26 -1.50 -1.15
CA MET A 1 -52.35 -0.80 -0.43
C MET A 1 -52.10 0.68 -0.57
N ILE A 2 -52.99 1.35 -1.30
CA ILE A 2 -52.97 2.76 -1.68
C ILE A 2 -54.15 3.42 -0.95
N HIS A 3 -53.93 4.60 -0.37
CA HIS A 3 -54.88 5.70 -0.02
C HIS A 3 -54.57 6.31 1.38
N PRO A 4 -54.99 7.55 1.70
CA PRO A 4 -54.76 8.85 1.03
C PRO A 4 -54.66 10.02 2.07
N ALA A 5 -54.89 11.26 1.64
CA ALA A 5 -55.45 12.42 2.40
C ALA A 5 -54.53 13.62 2.76
N ILE A 6 -54.35 14.46 1.72
CA ILE A 6 -54.50 15.94 1.60
C ILE A 6 -55.24 16.65 2.78
N PRO A 7 -54.90 17.92 3.13
CA PRO A 7 -55.50 19.12 2.50
C PRO A 7 -54.44 20.21 2.18
N ALA A 8 -54.36 20.76 0.96
CA ALA A 8 -55.23 21.79 0.38
C ALA A 8 -55.23 23.11 1.18
N THR A 9 -54.38 24.06 0.77
CA THR A 9 -54.76 25.48 0.74
C THR A 9 -54.01 26.18 -0.40
N LEU A 10 -54.81 26.62 -1.37
CA LEU A 10 -54.48 27.50 -2.48
C LEU A 10 -54.30 28.94 -1.98
N LEU A 11 -53.31 29.65 -2.50
CA LEU A 11 -53.48 31.06 -2.84
C LEU A 11 -52.51 31.43 -3.97
N ALA A 12 -53.06 31.48 -5.18
CA ALA A 12 -52.45 32.10 -6.34
C ALA A 12 -52.66 33.61 -6.25
N LEU A 13 -51.57 34.38 -6.35
CA LEU A 13 -51.61 35.80 -6.72
C LEU A 13 -50.57 36.01 -7.82
N ALA A 14 -51.05 36.06 -9.05
CA ALA A 14 -50.33 36.62 -10.17
C ALA A 14 -50.32 38.14 -10.04
N GLY A 15 -49.13 38.74 -10.17
CA GLY A 15 -48.95 40.18 -10.31
C GLY A 15 -47.60 40.46 -10.97
N PRO A 16 -47.55 41.14 -12.12
CA PRO A 16 -46.30 41.43 -12.82
C PRO A 16 -45.72 42.71 -12.23
N PHE A 17 -44.63 42.61 -11.46
CA PHE A 17 -43.84 43.79 -11.13
C PHE A 17 -42.45 43.68 -11.72
N ALA A 18 -42.32 44.49 -12.76
CA ALA A 18 -41.13 44.98 -13.42
C ALA A 18 -39.85 44.92 -12.58
N VAL A 19 -38.82 44.43 -13.27
CA VAL A 19 -37.40 44.62 -12.99
C VAL A 19 -37.10 46.02 -12.48
N ALA A 20 -36.64 46.11 -11.25
CA ALA A 20 -35.66 47.11 -10.84
C ALA A 20 -34.48 46.34 -10.25
N LEU A 21 -33.48 46.07 -11.08
CA LEU A 21 -32.14 45.75 -10.62
C LEU A 21 -31.64 46.98 -9.84
N ARG A 22 -31.93 47.00 -8.54
CA ARG A 22 -31.13 47.80 -7.62
C ARG A 22 -29.83 47.05 -7.47
N ASP A 23 -28.73 47.67 -7.90
CA ASP A 23 -27.39 47.30 -7.47
C ASP A 23 -27.41 47.11 -5.95
N VAL A 24 -27.44 45.87 -5.50
CA VAL A 24 -27.17 45.53 -4.12
C VAL A 24 -25.66 45.69 -3.99
N PRO A 25 -25.16 46.66 -3.21
CA PRO A 25 -23.77 46.58 -2.80
C PRO A 25 -23.67 45.27 -2.03
N SER A 26 -22.97 44.31 -2.61
CA SER A 26 -22.45 43.15 -1.90
C SER A 26 -21.45 43.68 -0.88
N SER A 27 -21.97 44.26 0.21
CA SER A 27 -21.26 44.31 1.47
C SER A 27 -21.17 42.85 1.90
N GLY A 28 -20.10 42.19 1.47
CA GLY A 28 -19.67 40.90 1.99
C GLY A 28 -19.46 41.06 3.50
N GLN A 29 -20.55 40.93 4.25
CA GLN A 29 -20.51 40.75 5.69
C GLN A 29 -20.03 39.31 5.89
N SER A 30 -18.71 39.16 5.96
CA SER A 30 -18.12 38.08 6.73
C SER A 30 -18.65 38.22 8.14
N SER A 31 -19.67 37.43 8.49
CA SER A 31 -20.09 37.21 9.86
C SER A 31 -18.93 36.58 10.61
N GLY A 32 -18.07 37.44 11.16
CA GLY A 32 -17.08 37.07 12.15
C GLY A 32 -17.82 36.62 13.40
N PHE A 33 -17.56 35.39 13.83
CA PHE A 33 -17.88 34.98 15.18
C PHE A 33 -16.94 35.76 16.11
N GLU A 34 -17.52 36.65 16.93
CA GLU A 34 -16.81 37.41 17.95
C GLU A 34 -16.46 36.46 19.11
N LEU A 35 -15.31 35.78 18.98
CA LEU A 35 -14.62 35.13 20.09
C LEU A 35 -13.62 36.16 20.63
N ASP A 36 -14.04 36.88 21.67
CA ASP A 36 -13.22 37.87 22.37
C ASP A 36 -11.82 37.28 22.67
N GLY A 37 -10.80 37.84 22.02
CA GLY A 37 -9.39 37.50 22.23
C GLY A 37 -8.76 36.42 21.32
N MET A 38 -9.47 35.77 20.38
CA MET A 38 -8.87 34.73 19.53
C MET A 38 -8.71 35.15 18.07
N GLN A 39 -7.46 35.45 17.65
CA GLN A 39 -7.12 35.67 16.24
C GLN A 39 -7.00 34.32 15.53
N ILE A 40 -7.89 34.03 14.58
CA ILE A 40 -7.82 32.83 13.74
C ILE A 40 -7.15 33.19 12.41
N ALA A 41 -5.95 32.66 12.19
CA ALA A 41 -5.24 32.76 10.92
C ALA A 41 -5.37 31.42 10.17
N GLN A 42 -5.88 31.47 8.94
CA GLN A 42 -5.92 30.29 8.07
C GLN A 42 -4.71 30.30 7.13
N VAL A 43 -3.90 29.24 7.21
CA VAL A 43 -2.76 29.01 6.30
C VAL A 43 -3.10 27.85 5.37
N SER A 44 -3.09 28.08 4.05
CA SER A 44 -3.24 27.02 3.05
C SER A 44 -1.91 26.74 2.36
N ILE A 45 -1.37 25.53 2.54
CA ILE A 45 -0.12 25.10 1.92
C ILE A 45 -0.46 24.26 0.69
N HIS A 46 -0.04 24.73 -0.49
CA HIS A 46 -0.19 23.99 -1.73
C HIS A 46 1.17 23.43 -2.15
N GLU A 47 1.36 22.13 -2.00
CA GLU A 47 2.58 21.44 -2.43
C GLU A 47 2.32 20.70 -3.74
N ARG A 48 3.17 20.94 -4.75
CA ARG A 48 3.17 20.19 -6.01
C ARG A 48 4.35 19.24 -6.03
N ILE A 49 4.07 17.95 -5.95
CA ILE A 49 5.08 16.90 -6.11
C ILE A 49 5.03 16.38 -7.55
N ILE A 50 6.16 16.47 -8.26
CA ILE A 50 6.31 15.89 -9.60
C ILE A 50 7.07 14.56 -9.45
N ILE A 51 6.35 13.45 -9.41
CA ILE A 51 6.94 12.11 -9.38
C ILE A 51 7.27 11.69 -10.80
N ARG A 52 8.56 11.68 -11.15
CA ARG A 52 9.03 11.15 -12.44
C ARG A 52 9.19 9.64 -12.32
N VAL A 53 8.30 8.88 -12.95
CA VAL A 53 8.45 7.43 -13.05
C VAL A 53 9.45 7.11 -14.17
N PRO A 54 10.61 6.49 -13.88
CA PRO A 54 11.56 6.10 -14.92
C PRO A 54 10.91 5.07 -15.84
N ARG A 55 11.02 5.30 -17.15
CA ARG A 55 10.62 4.30 -18.15
C ARG A 55 11.61 3.15 -18.04
N MET A 56 11.19 2.02 -17.46
CA MET A 56 12.01 0.82 -17.42
C MET A 56 12.46 0.46 -18.84
N SER A 57 13.76 0.56 -19.11
CA SER A 57 14.37 -0.05 -20.29
C SER A 57 13.96 -1.52 -20.31
N ARG A 58 13.56 -2.02 -21.50
CA ARG A 58 13.09 -3.42 -21.67
C ARG A 58 14.01 -4.35 -20.88
N PRO A 59 13.46 -5.23 -20.02
CA PRO A 59 14.29 -6.18 -19.30
C PRO A 59 15.13 -6.96 -20.32
N PRO A 60 16.40 -7.27 -20.01
CA PRO A 60 17.22 -8.07 -20.91
C PRO A 60 16.46 -9.35 -21.25
N VAL A 61 16.52 -9.74 -22.53
CA VAL A 61 15.98 -11.01 -23.01
C VAL A 61 16.48 -12.09 -22.06
N ARG A 62 15.56 -12.73 -21.31
CA ARG A 62 15.92 -13.83 -20.42
C ARG A 62 16.46 -14.95 -21.32
N THR A 63 17.77 -15.11 -21.36
CA THR A 63 18.37 -16.34 -21.89
C THR A 63 17.73 -17.48 -21.13
N TYR A 64 17.16 -18.44 -21.86
CA TYR A 64 16.45 -19.57 -21.28
C TYR A 64 17.48 -20.48 -20.60
N ALA A 65 17.84 -20.13 -19.37
CA ALA A 65 18.70 -20.96 -18.54
C ALA A 65 17.91 -22.24 -18.20
N PRO A 66 18.52 -23.43 -18.31
CA PRO A 66 17.87 -24.65 -17.89
C PRO A 66 17.44 -24.53 -16.42
N PRO A 67 16.28 -25.10 -16.04
CA PRO A 67 15.81 -25.02 -14.67
C PRO A 67 16.83 -25.66 -13.72
N THR A 68 17.48 -24.84 -12.88
CA THR A 68 18.30 -25.33 -11.78
C THR A 68 17.42 -25.98 -10.73
N TYR A 69 17.64 -27.27 -10.50
CA TYR A 69 17.01 -27.99 -9.40
C TYR A 69 17.79 -27.74 -8.12
N TRP A 70 17.09 -27.35 -7.05
CA TRP A 70 17.68 -27.07 -5.75
C TRP A 70 17.39 -28.22 -4.79
N LYS A 71 18.42 -28.66 -4.06
CA LYS A 71 18.29 -29.54 -2.91
C LYS A 71 18.26 -28.68 -1.64
N GLU A 72 17.25 -28.93 -0.80
CA GLU A 72 17.07 -28.24 0.47
C GLU A 72 17.89 -28.91 1.58
N HIS A 73 18.59 -28.08 2.35
CA HIS A 73 19.34 -28.46 3.53
C HIS A 73 18.89 -27.62 4.73
N LYS A 74 19.34 -27.99 5.93
CA LYS A 74 19.11 -27.19 7.13
C LYS A 74 19.75 -25.80 6.93
N GLY A 75 18.94 -24.75 7.08
CA GLY A 75 19.40 -23.37 7.05
C GLY A 75 19.62 -22.78 8.44
N PRO A 76 20.02 -21.50 8.50
CA PRO A 76 20.19 -20.77 9.75
C PRO A 76 18.82 -20.50 10.41
N LYS A 77 18.84 -20.07 11.68
CA LYS A 77 17.62 -19.63 12.38
C LYS A 77 17.28 -18.18 12.05
N CYS A 78 18.31 -17.36 11.87
CA CYS A 78 18.20 -15.94 11.58
C CYS A 78 19.21 -15.57 10.50
N ILE A 79 18.89 -14.52 9.74
CA ILE A 79 19.78 -13.94 8.72
C ILE A 79 19.77 -12.42 8.83
N ALA A 80 20.88 -11.80 8.46
CA ALA A 80 20.98 -10.36 8.44
C ALA A 80 20.29 -9.81 7.17
N VAL A 81 19.51 -8.74 7.32
CA VAL A 81 18.75 -8.18 6.19
C VAL A 81 19.62 -7.40 5.22
N ASP A 82 20.68 -6.78 5.72
CA ASP A 82 21.69 -6.05 4.94
C ASP A 82 22.53 -6.96 4.03
N GLU A 83 22.69 -8.24 4.39
CA GLU A 83 23.34 -9.24 3.54
C GLU A 83 22.44 -9.77 2.40
N ILE A 84 21.15 -9.38 2.34
CA ILE A 84 20.25 -9.85 1.29
C ILE A 84 20.49 -9.06 -0.01
N ALA A 85 21.11 -9.71 -0.99
CA ALA A 85 21.33 -9.16 -2.33
C ALA A 85 20.08 -9.19 -3.21
N GLY A 86 19.14 -10.11 -2.97
CA GLY A 86 17.90 -10.18 -3.70
C GLY A 86 16.94 -11.26 -3.21
N ALA A 87 15.71 -11.20 -3.71
CA ALA A 87 14.68 -12.18 -3.38
C ALA A 87 13.87 -12.56 -4.61
N MET A 88 13.43 -13.82 -4.66
CA MET A 88 12.57 -14.36 -5.69
C MET A 88 11.47 -15.20 -5.08
N LEU A 89 10.25 -14.99 -5.55
CA LEU A 89 9.08 -15.75 -5.12
C LEU A 89 9.06 -17.08 -5.86
N ASN A 90 8.94 -18.16 -5.10
CA ASN A 90 8.73 -19.48 -5.65
C ASN A 90 7.22 -19.74 -5.85
N LYS A 91 6.90 -20.60 -6.81
CA LYS A 91 5.53 -21.07 -7.10
C LYS A 91 4.88 -21.78 -5.92
N ASP A 92 5.68 -22.29 -4.99
CA ASP A 92 5.20 -23.02 -3.80
C ASP A 92 4.87 -22.09 -2.62
N GLY A 93 4.92 -20.77 -2.81
CA GLY A 93 4.63 -19.77 -1.77
C GLY A 93 5.81 -19.47 -0.84
N ALA A 94 6.95 -20.13 -1.08
CA ALA A 94 8.20 -19.85 -0.40
C ALA A 94 8.96 -18.69 -1.06
N VAL A 95 9.84 -18.05 -0.30
CA VAL A 95 10.71 -16.97 -0.78
C VAL A 95 12.14 -17.45 -0.85
N ASP A 96 12.73 -17.44 -2.05
CA ASP A 96 14.14 -17.71 -2.26
C ASP A 96 14.93 -16.40 -2.14
N LEU A 97 15.81 -16.34 -1.13
CA LEU A 97 16.72 -15.24 -0.88
C LEU A 97 18.09 -15.56 -1.48
N VAL A 98 18.71 -14.56 -2.07
CA VAL A 98 20.09 -14.58 -2.53
C VAL A 98 20.86 -13.62 -1.62
N MET A 99 21.84 -14.16 -0.91
CA MET A 99 22.73 -13.39 -0.07
C MET A 99 23.86 -12.77 -0.90
N ASP A 100 24.53 -11.77 -0.36
CA ASP A 100 25.71 -11.09 -0.94
C ASP A 100 26.85 -12.06 -1.28
N ASP A 101 27.07 -13.07 -0.43
CA ASP A 101 28.03 -14.16 -0.61
C ASP A 101 27.59 -15.20 -1.67
N THR A 102 26.52 -14.92 -2.41
CA THR A 102 25.86 -15.75 -3.43
C THR A 102 25.15 -17.00 -2.90
N THR A 103 25.13 -17.20 -1.57
CA THR A 103 24.40 -18.29 -0.97
C THR A 103 22.90 -18.11 -1.20
N ARG A 104 22.21 -19.21 -1.48
CA ARG A 104 20.75 -19.22 -1.62
C ARG A 104 20.09 -19.85 -0.41
N LEU A 105 19.10 -19.14 0.11
CA LEU A 105 18.26 -19.58 1.21
C LEU A 105 16.80 -19.60 0.74
N ARG A 106 16.00 -20.52 1.26
CA ARG A 106 14.55 -20.54 1.08
C ARG A 106 13.88 -20.29 2.41
N ALA A 107 13.21 -19.16 2.54
CA ALA A 107 12.29 -18.89 3.63
C ALA A 107 10.98 -19.63 3.35
N ARG A 108 10.70 -20.63 4.19
CA ARG A 108 9.40 -21.27 4.28
C ARG A 108 8.51 -20.39 5.14
N LEU A 109 7.31 -20.18 4.64
CA LEU A 109 6.29 -19.37 5.28
C LEU A 109 5.16 -20.28 5.72
N ASP A 110 4.40 -19.82 6.70
CA ASP A 110 3.23 -20.51 7.21
C ASP A 110 2.21 -20.84 6.10
N GLY A 111 1.46 -21.93 6.32
CA GLY A 111 0.65 -22.58 5.29
C GLY A 111 -0.49 -21.75 4.70
N ASP A 112 -0.85 -20.63 5.33
CA ASP A 112 -1.91 -19.73 4.86
C ASP A 112 -1.45 -18.83 3.70
N CYS A 113 -0.15 -18.80 3.42
CA CYS A 113 0.44 -17.79 2.55
C CYS A 113 0.62 -18.26 1.10
N LYS A 114 -0.29 -17.81 0.24
CA LYS A 114 -0.41 -18.27 -1.14
C LYS A 114 0.44 -17.45 -2.10
N PRO A 115 1.08 -18.05 -3.12
CA PRO A 115 1.92 -17.36 -4.11
C PRO A 115 1.29 -16.12 -4.76
N LEU A 116 -0.03 -16.09 -4.87
CA LEU A 116 -0.78 -14.96 -5.45
C LEU A 116 -0.74 -13.70 -4.59
N ASP A 117 -0.57 -13.82 -3.27
CA ASP A 117 -0.50 -12.69 -2.36
C ASP A 117 0.79 -11.86 -2.52
N TYR A 118 1.78 -12.43 -3.24
CA TYR A 118 3.11 -11.85 -3.44
C TYR A 118 3.33 -11.22 -4.82
N TYR A 119 2.31 -11.19 -5.70
CA TYR A 119 2.44 -10.92 -7.16
C TYR A 119 3.26 -9.67 -7.56
N SER A 120 3.56 -8.76 -6.65
CA SER A 120 4.37 -7.56 -6.90
C SER A 120 5.46 -7.27 -5.85
N GLY A 121 5.89 -8.29 -5.11
CA GLY A 121 6.88 -8.19 -4.05
C GLY A 121 6.27 -8.27 -2.66
N PHE A 122 7.13 -8.11 -1.65
CA PHE A 122 6.79 -8.22 -0.25
C PHE A 122 7.67 -7.29 0.57
N TYR A 123 7.23 -6.99 1.79
CA TYR A 123 7.98 -6.15 2.72
C TYR A 123 8.47 -7.00 3.89
N LEU A 124 9.71 -6.79 4.29
CA LEU A 124 10.25 -7.31 5.55
C LEU A 124 10.52 -6.14 6.47
N ARG A 125 10.28 -6.34 7.77
CA ARG A 125 10.73 -5.44 8.82
C ARG A 125 11.71 -6.22 9.68
N PRO A 126 13.02 -5.92 9.66
CA PRO A 126 13.95 -6.54 10.58
C PRO A 126 13.58 -6.19 12.02
N GLY A 127 14.02 -7.04 12.95
CA GLY A 127 14.05 -6.71 14.37
C GLY A 127 15.00 -5.55 14.65
N ALA A 128 15.04 -5.09 15.90
CA ALA A 128 15.99 -4.06 16.34
C ALA A 128 17.46 -4.51 16.19
N ASP A 129 17.70 -5.81 16.06
CA ASP A 129 18.99 -6.43 15.81
C ASP A 129 19.41 -6.44 14.33
N GLY A 130 18.58 -5.92 13.42
CA GLY A 130 18.84 -5.94 11.97
C GLY A 130 18.61 -7.31 11.31
N MET A 131 18.17 -8.30 12.09
CA MET A 131 17.99 -9.67 11.63
C MET A 131 16.52 -9.94 11.28
N ILE A 132 16.31 -10.97 10.45
CA ILE A 132 15.04 -11.70 10.42
C ILE A 132 15.25 -13.13 10.92
N CYS A 133 14.34 -13.62 11.74
CA CYS A 133 14.40 -14.93 12.37
C CYS A 133 13.13 -15.73 12.12
N LYS A 134 13.31 -17.04 12.01
CA LYS A 134 12.19 -17.98 12.07
C LYS A 134 11.45 -17.87 13.42
N ASP A 135 10.15 -18.10 13.41
CA ASP A 135 9.25 -18.09 14.58
C ASP A 135 9.22 -16.74 15.33
N ARG A 136 9.66 -15.64 14.69
CA ARG A 136 9.70 -14.29 15.26
C ARG A 136 9.21 -13.27 14.26
N ASP A 137 9.74 -13.35 13.05
CA ASP A 137 9.50 -12.38 12.00
C ASP A 137 8.56 -12.94 10.95
N ALA A 138 7.93 -12.01 10.24
CA ALA A 138 6.95 -12.32 9.22
C ALA A 138 7.16 -11.44 8.00
N ILE A 139 6.84 -12.00 6.85
CA ILE A 139 6.78 -11.27 5.60
C ILE A 139 5.41 -10.63 5.48
N ARG A 140 5.39 -9.35 5.10
CA ARG A 140 4.16 -8.61 4.84
C ARG A 140 3.87 -8.55 3.35
N MET A 141 2.67 -8.97 3.01
CA MET A 141 2.16 -8.90 1.66
C MET A 141 1.59 -7.53 1.37
N ARG A 142 1.50 -7.20 0.08
CA ARG A 142 0.87 -5.95 -0.36
C ARG A 142 -0.63 -5.91 -0.07
N SER A 143 -1.26 -7.08 0.07
CA SER A 143 -2.64 -7.26 0.55
C SER A 143 -2.80 -6.95 2.04
N GLY A 144 -1.70 -6.79 2.80
CA GLY A 144 -1.71 -6.63 4.24
C GLY A 144 -1.62 -7.96 5.02
N ALA A 145 -1.66 -9.11 4.32
CA ALA A 145 -1.42 -10.40 4.94
C ALA A 145 -0.02 -10.45 5.60
N ARG A 146 0.05 -11.13 6.73
CA ARG A 146 1.29 -11.36 7.49
C ARG A 146 1.55 -12.86 7.50
N CYS A 147 2.72 -13.23 7.01
CA CYS A 147 3.12 -14.63 6.81
C CYS A 147 4.35 -14.92 7.65
N GLU A 148 4.19 -15.71 8.70
CA GLU A 148 5.28 -16.02 9.61
C GLU A 148 6.34 -16.87 8.92
N ILE A 149 7.60 -16.64 9.28
CA ILE A 149 8.71 -17.43 8.76
C ILE A 149 8.85 -18.69 9.60
N GLU A 150 8.40 -19.84 9.09
CA GLU A 150 8.58 -21.13 9.75
C GLU A 150 10.05 -21.57 9.80
N GLY A 151 10.82 -21.20 8.77
CA GLY A 151 12.23 -21.54 8.76
C GLY A 151 12.97 -21.25 7.46
N PHE A 152 14.29 -21.22 7.56
CA PHE A 152 15.17 -21.10 6.42
C PHE A 152 15.76 -22.46 6.04
N LYS A 153 15.83 -22.73 4.73
CA LYS A 153 16.54 -23.87 4.14
C LYS A 153 17.68 -23.36 3.29
N SER A 154 18.85 -23.96 3.44
CA SER A 154 19.95 -23.69 2.51
C SER A 154 19.70 -24.42 1.20
N LEU A 155 19.83 -23.72 0.08
CA LEU A 155 19.69 -24.29 -1.25
C LEU A 155 21.08 -24.60 -1.81
N ARG A 156 21.24 -25.82 -2.33
CA ARG A 156 22.43 -26.25 -3.07
C ARG A 156 21.96 -26.81 -4.41
N ALA A 157 22.62 -26.43 -5.50
CA ALA A 157 22.26 -26.93 -6.83
C ALA A 157 22.43 -28.45 -6.84
N LYS A 158 21.42 -29.16 -7.32
CA LYS A 158 21.50 -30.59 -7.58
C LYS A 158 22.45 -30.76 -8.77
N LYS A 159 23.56 -31.47 -8.57
CA LYS A 159 24.43 -31.92 -9.66
C LYS A 159 23.70 -32.93 -10.53
#